data_AF-A0A848W853-F1
#
_entry.id   AF-A0A848W853-F1
#
_cell.length_a   1.000
_cell.length_b   1.000
_cell.length_c   1.000
_cell.angle_alpha   90.00
_cell.angle_beta   90.00
_cell.angle_gamma   90.00
#
_symmetry.space_group_name_H-M   'P 1'
#
loop_
_entity.id
_entity.type
_entity.pdbx_description
1 polymer ?
#
loop_
_entity_poly.entity_id
_entity_poly.type
_entity_poly.pdbx_seq_one_letter_code
_entity_poly.pdbx_strand_id
1 'polypeptide(L)'
;MIRLAANITYLFTELPFLDRFAAAADHGFTGVEILVPYEHAPEDIAARLAANDLECILINTPYGAVAGGHTGLGAIPGREAEFAADAQRALDYAKAIGCTRIHALAGMPGEQSDPARCREIFVDNLQAMGEQAADEG
;
A
#
# COMPACT_ATOMS: atom_id res chain seq x y z
N MET A 1 -11.18 -4.52 -23.81
CA MET A 1 -11.77 -3.42 -23.02
C MET A 1 -10.83 -3.12 -21.86
N ILE A 2 -10.64 -1.85 -21.49
CA ILE A 2 -9.77 -1.47 -20.37
C ILE A 2 -10.46 -1.86 -19.06
N ARG A 3 -9.70 -2.41 -18.10
CA ARG A 3 -10.18 -2.65 -16.73
C ARG A 3 -9.72 -1.48 -15.87
N LEU A 4 -10.67 -0.77 -15.27
CA LEU A 4 -10.40 0.38 -14.41
C LEU A 4 -10.57 -0.03 -12.94
N ALA A 5 -9.71 0.51 -12.08
CA ALA A 5 -9.84 0.40 -10.63
C ALA A 5 -10.20 1.78 -10.05
N ALA A 6 -11.13 1.83 -9.11
CA ALA A 6 -11.41 3.07 -8.39
C ALA A 6 -10.39 3.26 -7.28
N ASN A 7 -9.64 4.37 -7.30
CA ASN A 7 -8.85 4.76 -6.14
C ASN A 7 -9.78 5.34 -5.07
N ILE A 8 -10.21 4.51 -4.13
CA ILE A 8 -11.19 4.89 -3.09
C ILE A 8 -10.56 5.70 -1.94
N THR A 9 -9.24 5.90 -1.97
CA THR A 9 -8.61 6.94 -1.15
C THR A 9 -8.97 8.35 -1.65
N TYR A 10 -9.12 8.53 -2.97
CA TYR A 10 -9.44 9.82 -3.58
C TYR A 10 -10.87 9.97 -4.09
N LEU A 11 -11.54 8.87 -4.42
CA LEU A 11 -12.93 8.86 -4.86
C LEU A 11 -13.87 8.55 -3.69
N PHE A 12 -15.12 9.00 -3.79
CA PHE A 12 -16.18 8.77 -2.80
C PHE A 12 -15.84 9.29 -1.39
N THR A 13 -15.03 10.34 -1.30
CA THR A 13 -14.53 10.89 -0.03
C THR A 13 -15.61 11.56 0.82
N GLU A 14 -16.77 11.83 0.24
CA GLU A 14 -17.99 12.26 0.92
C GLU A 14 -18.59 11.17 1.83
N LEU A 15 -18.13 9.92 1.70
CA LEU A 15 -18.54 8.78 2.53
C LEU A 15 -17.44 8.37 3.53
N PRO A 16 -17.82 7.77 4.68
CA PRO A 16 -16.90 7.00 5.51
C PRO A 16 -16.15 5.94 4.68
N PHE A 17 -14.89 5.67 5.01
CA PHE A 17 -14.00 4.85 4.17
C PHE A 17 -14.60 3.48 3.82
N LEU A 18 -15.17 2.77 4.80
CA LEU A 18 -15.75 1.44 4.58
C LEU A 18 -17.00 1.43 3.70
N ASP A 19 -17.67 2.57 3.52
CA ASP A 19 -18.86 2.70 2.68
C ASP A 19 -18.49 2.96 1.21
N ARG A 20 -17.23 3.33 0.93
CA ARG A 20 -16.74 3.64 -0.43
C ARG A 20 -16.63 2.43 -1.34
N PHE A 21 -16.50 1.23 -0.76
CA PHE A 21 -16.48 -0.02 -1.51
C PHE A 21 -17.81 -0.24 -2.25
N ALA A 22 -18.94 -0.07 -1.54
CA ALA A 22 -20.26 -0.16 -2.15
C ALA A 22 -20.44 0.91 -3.23
N ALA A 23 -20.03 2.16 -2.95
CA ALA A 23 -20.11 3.23 -3.94
C ALA A 23 -19.31 2.94 -5.21
N ALA A 24 -18.13 2.32 -5.11
CA ALA A 24 -17.34 1.91 -6.27
C ALA A 24 -18.06 0.82 -7.09
N ALA A 25 -18.59 -0.22 -6.43
CA ALA A 25 -19.32 -1.29 -7.10
C ALA A 25 -20.60 -0.78 -7.79
N ASP A 26 -21.35 0.11 -7.14
CA ASP A 26 -22.55 0.74 -7.70
C ASP A 26 -22.25 1.55 -8.99
N HIS A 27 -21.02 2.05 -9.13
CA HIS A 27 -20.55 2.74 -10.34
C HIS A 27 -19.91 1.80 -11.37
N GLY A 28 -20.02 0.48 -11.18
CA GLY A 28 -19.59 -0.54 -12.13
C GLY A 28 -18.10 -0.87 -12.08
N PHE A 29 -17.38 -0.43 -11.05
CA PHE A 29 -16.01 -0.89 -10.83
C PHE A 29 -16.00 -2.33 -10.31
N THR A 30 -15.05 -3.12 -10.79
CA THR A 30 -14.78 -4.48 -10.28
C THR A 30 -13.49 -4.55 -9.47
N GLY A 31 -12.78 -3.43 -9.36
CA GLY A 31 -11.52 -3.34 -8.63
C GLY A 31 -11.36 -1.98 -7.96
N VAL A 32 -10.67 -1.98 -6.82
CA VAL A 32 -10.33 -0.78 -6.07
C VAL A 32 -8.85 -0.75 -5.75
N GLU A 33 -8.28 0.43 -5.61
CA GLU A 33 -6.96 0.63 -5.01
C GLU A 33 -7.06 1.54 -3.79
N ILE A 34 -6.20 1.28 -2.80
CA ILE A 34 -6.23 1.94 -1.49
C ILE A 34 -4.80 2.35 -1.15
N LEU A 35 -4.52 3.62 -0.85
CA LEU A 35 -3.14 4.01 -0.50
C LEU A 35 -2.68 3.34 0.79
N VAL A 36 -3.38 3.57 1.91
CA VAL A 36 -3.00 3.04 3.22
C VAL A 36 -4.23 2.53 3.98
N PRO A 37 -4.47 1.20 4.03
CA PRO A 37 -5.66 0.63 4.69
C PRO A 37 -5.49 0.41 6.20
N TYR A 38 -4.30 0.70 6.74
CA TYR A 38 -3.79 0.20 8.03
C TYR A 38 -4.52 0.69 9.30
N GLU A 39 -5.45 1.64 9.18
CA GLU A 39 -6.34 2.07 10.27
C GLU A 39 -7.53 1.14 10.47
N HIS A 40 -7.80 0.27 9.49
CA HIS A 40 -8.87 -0.72 9.51
C HIS A 40 -8.31 -2.12 9.65
N ALA A 41 -9.02 -2.98 10.38
CA ALA A 41 -8.69 -4.39 10.45
C ALA A 41 -8.80 -5.03 9.05
N PRO A 42 -7.87 -5.90 8.65
CA PRO A 42 -7.92 -6.52 7.32
C PRO A 42 -9.21 -7.30 7.10
N GLU A 43 -9.82 -7.85 8.15
CA GLU A 43 -11.10 -8.57 8.09
C GLU A 43 -12.25 -7.66 7.66
N ASP A 44 -12.27 -6.40 8.11
CA ASP A 44 -13.29 -5.42 7.71
C ASP A 44 -13.16 -5.09 6.22
N ILE A 45 -11.93 -4.94 5.73
CA ILE A 45 -11.65 -4.68 4.32
C ILE A 45 -12.01 -5.89 3.46
N ALA A 46 -11.57 -7.09 3.84
CA ALA A 46 -11.91 -8.33 3.15
C ALA A 46 -13.43 -8.54 3.07
N ALA A 47 -14.16 -8.26 4.16
CA ALA A 47 -15.61 -8.34 4.18
C ALA A 47 -16.26 -7.34 3.21
N ARG A 48 -15.74 -6.11 3.10
CA ARG A 48 -16.25 -5.10 2.15
C ARG A 48 -15.92 -5.43 0.70
N LEU A 49 -14.74 -5.98 0.41
CA LEU A 49 -14.38 -6.48 -0.91
C LEU A 49 -15.33 -7.60 -1.35
N ALA A 50 -15.50 -8.62 -0.49
CA ALA A 50 -16.35 -9.76 -0.77
C ALA A 50 -17.84 -9.40 -0.92
N ALA A 51 -18.35 -8.50 -0.07
CA ALA A 51 -19.76 -8.09 -0.12
C ALA A 51 -20.14 -7.31 -1.40
N ASN A 52 -19.15 -6.77 -2.12
CA ASN A 52 -19.34 -5.92 -3.30
C ASN A 52 -18.72 -6.50 -4.57
N ASP A 53 -18.26 -7.76 -4.55
CA ASP A 53 -17.57 -8.43 -5.66
C ASP A 53 -16.38 -7.62 -6.23
N LEU A 54 -15.60 -6.99 -5.33
CA LEU A 54 -14.45 -6.16 -5.69
C LEU A 54 -13.11 -6.88 -5.45
N GLU A 55 -12.18 -6.70 -6.37
CA GLU A 55 -10.75 -7.04 -6.18
C GLU A 55 -9.99 -5.83 -5.60
N CYS A 56 -9.13 -6.05 -4.59
CA CYS A 56 -8.16 -5.04 -4.21
C CYS A 56 -6.94 -5.12 -5.12
N ILE A 57 -6.75 -4.11 -5.96
CA ILE A 57 -5.77 -4.09 -7.05
C ILE A 57 -4.38 -3.69 -6.59
N LEU A 58 -4.30 -2.78 -5.60
CA LEU A 58 -3.06 -2.19 -5.12
C LEU A 58 -3.24 -1.60 -3.71
N ILE A 59 -2.22 -1.81 -2.86
CA ILE A 59 -2.00 -1.02 -1.65
C ILE A 59 -0.58 -0.43 -1.62
N ASN A 60 -0.30 0.57 -0.78
CA ASN A 60 1.07 1.02 -0.52
C ASN A 60 1.60 0.46 0.79
N THR A 61 2.92 0.39 0.97
CA THR A 61 3.53 0.29 2.30
C THR A 61 3.12 1.48 3.18
N PRO A 62 3.18 1.37 4.53
CA PRO A 62 2.96 2.52 5.40
C PRO A 62 3.84 3.73 5.04
N TYR A 63 3.34 4.92 5.37
CA TYR A 63 4.05 6.17 5.10
C TYR A 63 5.27 6.41 5.98
N GLY A 64 5.39 5.67 7.09
CA GLY A 64 6.37 5.95 8.15
C GLY A 64 6.13 7.26 8.89
N ALA A 65 6.85 7.45 9.99
CA ALA A 65 6.92 8.72 10.72
C ALA A 65 8.13 9.53 10.22
N VAL A 66 7.93 10.41 9.25
CA VAL A 66 9.01 11.24 8.68
C VAL A 66 8.71 12.72 8.87
N ALA A 67 9.73 13.48 9.31
CA ALA A 67 9.67 14.93 9.35
C ALA A 67 9.69 15.46 7.90
N GLY A 68 8.53 15.89 7.40
CA GLY A 68 8.39 16.38 6.02
C GLY A 68 7.17 15.84 5.27
N GLY A 69 6.44 14.89 5.84
CA GLY A 69 5.17 14.38 5.31
C GLY A 69 5.15 12.88 5.05
N HIS A 70 4.00 12.40 4.61
CA HIS A 70 3.66 11.00 4.42
C HIS A 70 4.21 10.46 3.09
N THR A 71 5.47 10.01 3.06
CA THR A 71 6.13 9.64 1.79
C THR A 71 6.77 8.25 1.74
N GLY A 72 6.82 7.51 2.85
CA GLY A 72 7.45 6.19 2.94
C GLY A 72 8.87 6.21 3.48
N LEU A 73 9.49 5.03 3.54
CA LEU A 73 10.81 4.81 4.16
C LEU A 73 11.80 4.03 3.28
N GLY A 74 11.38 3.55 2.11
CA GLY A 74 12.14 2.59 1.31
C GLY A 74 13.55 3.04 0.92
N ALA A 75 13.79 4.34 0.79
CA ALA A 75 15.05 4.94 0.36
C ALA A 75 15.69 5.82 1.45
N ILE A 76 15.23 5.75 2.70
CA ILE A 76 15.68 6.62 3.79
C ILE A 76 16.84 5.97 4.57
N PRO A 77 18.07 6.52 4.52
CA PRO A 77 19.20 5.97 5.26
C PRO A 77 18.96 5.91 6.78
N GLY A 78 19.29 4.77 7.40
CA GLY A 78 19.13 4.55 8.83
C GLY A 78 17.72 4.15 9.27
N ARG A 79 16.78 3.95 8.34
CA ARG A 79 15.40 3.51 8.61
C ARG A 79 15.08 2.15 7.98
N GLU A 80 16.07 1.40 7.53
CA GLU A 80 15.93 0.12 6.84
C GLU A 80 15.17 -0.92 7.67
N ALA A 81 15.48 -1.02 8.96
CA ALA A 81 14.79 -1.96 9.87
C ALA A 81 13.30 -1.61 10.05
N GLU A 82 12.96 -0.34 9.99
CA GLU A 82 11.57 0.11 10.12
C GLU A 82 10.81 -0.07 8.81
N PHE A 83 11.46 0.18 7.66
CA PHE A 83 10.92 -0.21 6.36
C PHE A 83 10.66 -1.72 6.29
N ALA A 84 11.57 -2.56 6.80
CA ALA A 84 11.37 -4.01 6.81
C ALA A 84 10.13 -4.42 7.64
N ALA A 85 9.89 -3.77 8.79
CA ALA A 85 8.68 -4.00 9.57
C ALA A 85 7.41 -3.53 8.84
N ASP A 86 7.48 -2.37 8.18
CA ASP A 86 6.40 -1.81 7.38
C ASP A 86 6.09 -2.69 6.14
N ALA A 87 7.12 -3.27 5.52
CA ALA A 87 6.99 -4.21 4.40
C ALA A 87 6.31 -5.51 4.85
N GLN A 88 6.74 -6.12 5.95
CA GLN A 88 6.08 -7.31 6.50
C GLN A 88 4.61 -7.04 6.82
N ARG A 89 4.32 -5.91 7.47
CA ARG A 89 2.93 -5.50 7.75
C ARG A 89 2.11 -5.36 6.48
N ALA A 90 2.68 -4.78 5.42
CA ALA A 90 2.00 -4.63 4.14
C ALA A 90 1.73 -5.98 3.47
N LEU A 91 2.70 -6.91 3.51
CA LEU A 91 2.56 -8.27 2.99
C LEU A 91 1.46 -9.04 3.71
N ASP A 92 1.51 -9.08 5.05
CA ASP A 92 0.49 -9.72 5.89
C ASP A 92 -0.92 -9.18 5.58
N TYR A 93 -1.03 -7.85 5.43
CA TYR A 93 -2.30 -7.19 5.12
C TYR A 93 -2.78 -7.53 3.71
N ALA A 94 -1.88 -7.47 2.72
CA ALA A 94 -2.20 -7.77 1.32
C ALA A 94 -2.71 -9.21 1.19
N LYS A 95 -2.04 -10.16 1.84
CA LYS A 95 -2.46 -11.56 1.91
C LYS A 95 -3.86 -11.72 2.52
N ALA A 96 -4.13 -11.04 3.64
CA ALA A 96 -5.42 -11.14 4.32
C ALA A 96 -6.60 -10.62 3.48
N ILE A 97 -6.36 -9.64 2.60
CA ILE A 97 -7.39 -9.06 1.72
C ILE A 97 -7.34 -9.59 0.27
N GLY A 98 -6.42 -10.52 -0.04
CA GLY A 98 -6.22 -11.06 -1.39
C GLY A 98 -5.65 -10.06 -2.41
N CYS A 99 -4.93 -9.03 -1.96
CA CYS A 99 -4.23 -8.09 -2.83
C CYS A 99 -2.86 -8.67 -3.24
N THR A 100 -2.55 -8.63 -4.53
CA THR A 100 -1.31 -9.20 -5.10
C THR A 100 -0.27 -8.14 -5.50
N ARG A 101 -0.55 -6.86 -5.20
CA ARG A 101 0.34 -5.75 -5.57
C ARG A 101 0.50 -4.78 -4.42
N ILE A 102 1.75 -4.50 -4.09
CA ILE A 102 2.11 -3.49 -3.10
C ILE A 102 3.07 -2.49 -3.75
N HIS A 103 2.78 -1.21 -3.62
CA HIS A 103 3.69 -0.13 -3.96
C HIS A 103 4.54 0.22 -2.73
N ALA A 104 5.82 -0.12 -2.79
CA ALA A 104 6.80 0.26 -1.78
C ALA A 104 7.14 1.75 -1.92
N LEU A 105 6.74 2.54 -0.93
CA LEU A 105 6.98 3.98 -0.92
C LEU A 105 8.44 4.27 -0.54
N ALA A 106 9.15 4.96 -1.43
CA ALA A 106 10.56 5.28 -1.27
C ALA A 106 10.84 6.30 -0.16
N GLY A 107 9.91 7.21 0.15
CA GLY A 107 10.21 8.34 1.03
C GLY A 107 10.92 9.50 0.32
N MET A 108 11.04 10.60 1.05
CA MET A 108 11.82 11.77 0.66
C MET A 108 13.07 11.88 1.54
N PRO A 109 14.26 11.47 1.05
CA PRO A 109 15.51 11.71 1.75
C PRO A 109 15.73 13.22 1.98
N GLY A 110 16.34 13.59 3.10
CA GLY A 110 16.67 14.99 3.38
C GLY A 110 17.71 15.53 2.38
N GLU A 111 17.76 16.86 2.20
CA GLU A 111 18.61 17.53 1.19
C GLU A 111 20.10 17.17 1.26
N GLN A 112 20.60 16.77 2.44
CA GLN A 112 22.00 16.38 2.66
C GLN A 112 22.28 14.90 2.40
N SER A 113 21.26 14.10 2.05
CA SER A 113 21.41 12.67 1.81
C SER A 113 22.11 12.43 0.47
N ASP A 114 23.01 11.46 0.43
CA ASP A 114 23.65 11.02 -0.82
C ASP A 114 22.62 10.26 -1.69
N PRO A 115 22.29 10.75 -2.91
CA PRO A 115 21.34 10.08 -3.80
C PRO A 115 21.77 8.66 -4.21
N ALA A 116 23.07 8.40 -4.34
CA ALA A 116 23.56 7.07 -4.69
C ALA A 116 23.27 6.09 -3.55
N ARG A 117 23.57 6.49 -2.31
CA ARG A 117 23.25 5.68 -1.12
C ARG A 117 21.75 5.46 -0.95
N CYS A 118 20.91 6.47 -1.16
CA CYS A 118 19.46 6.32 -1.07
C CYS A 118 18.93 5.30 -2.09
N ARG A 119 19.47 5.33 -3.32
CA ARG A 119 19.13 4.37 -4.37
C ARG A 119 19.55 2.94 -4.01
N GLU A 120 20.78 2.75 -3.49
CA GLU A 120 21.25 1.44 -3.04
C GLU A 120 20.31 0.86 -1.99
N ILE A 121 20.01 1.64 -0.95
CA ILE A 121 19.08 1.23 0.11
C ILE A 121 17.71 0.85 -0.45
N PHE A 122 17.18 1.64 -1.40
CA PHE A 122 15.89 1.32 -1.99
C PHE A 122 15.91 0.03 -2.79
N VAL A 123 16.98 -0.23 -3.54
CA VAL A 123 17.14 -1.49 -4.27
C VAL A 123 17.23 -2.67 -3.30
N ASP A 124 18.05 -2.56 -2.25
CA ASP A 124 18.23 -3.63 -1.24
C ASP A 124 16.89 -3.93 -0.54
N ASN A 125 16.16 -2.88 -0.16
CA ASN A 125 14.84 -2.98 0.47
C ASN A 125 13.78 -3.61 -0.46
N LEU A 126 13.76 -3.23 -1.75
CA LEU A 126 12.86 -3.82 -2.74
C LEU A 126 13.18 -5.29 -3.01
N GLN A 127 14.46 -5.65 -3.04
CA GLN A 127 14.90 -7.03 -3.21
C GLN A 127 14.43 -7.89 -2.02
N ALA A 128 14.70 -7.45 -0.78
CA ALA A 128 14.27 -8.16 0.41
C ALA A 128 12.74 -8.32 0.48
N MET A 129 11.99 -7.25 0.19
CA MET A 129 10.52 -7.31 0.14
C MET A 129 10.02 -8.23 -0.99
N GLY A 130 10.68 -8.22 -2.16
CA GLY A 130 10.33 -9.10 -3.28
C GLY A 130 10.59 -10.58 -2.98
N GLU A 131 11.67 -10.89 -2.25
CA GLU A 131 11.95 -12.24 -1.77
C GLU A 131 10.88 -12.73 -0.78
N GLN A 132 10.48 -11.89 0.17
CA GLN A 132 9.38 -12.21 1.10
C GLN A 132 8.04 -12.40 0.39
N ALA A 133 7.73 -11.54 -0.58
CA ALA A 133 6.50 -11.63 -1.35
C ALA A 133 6.41 -12.93 -2.17
N ALA A 134 7.54 -13.43 -2.69
CA ALA A 134 7.58 -14.66 -3.48
C ALA A 134 7.11 -15.90 -2.71
N ASP A 135 7.24 -15.90 -1.38
CA ASP A 135 6.75 -16.97 -0.50
C ASP A 135 5.23 -16.89 -0.25
N GLU A 136 4.58 -15.77 -0.60
CA GLU A 136 3.18 -15.50 -0.29
C GLU A 136 2.23 -15.56 -1.50
N GLY A 137 2.76 -15.51 -2.74
CA GLY A 137 2.01 -15.61 -4.00
C GLY A 137 1.87 -14.29 -4.73
#